data_AF-A0A1Z8QNI0-F1
#
_entry.id   AF-A0A1Z8QNI0-F1
#
_cell.length_a   1.000
_cell.length_b   1.000
_cell.length_c   1.000
_cell.angle_alpha   90.00
_cell.angle_beta   90.00
_cell.angle_gamma   90.00
#
_symmetry.space_group_name_H-M   'P 1'
#
loop_
_entity.id
_entity.type
_entity.pdbx_description
1 polymer ?
#
loop_
_entity_poly.entity_id
_entity_poly.type
_entity_poly.pdbx_seq_one_letter_code
_entity_poly.pdbx_strand_id
1 'polypeptide(L)'
;MNLFLIICLFTLLLLFIFLSRTWVINKRKDFLFPAGSVLITAFLYLYVGSPSSDLMKVVSSANEAKLAENIINSNDDIFTSSEVNKMIKKLEQKLKKDDDDLNGWILLARSYFDSNKYKKSIYAYEKALGLSPDQPDLIADLADAITMDNNGTITAKTKDLLMHALEIDPNHNKTLALLATFSMKENETKKAIFYWSKLKESVAENSFDSKKIEQIIKTLRAESNQSTLASSNINPQKIIKGEVFLSSDALNYFNKNPISSKTVIFIIAKSDSDNPMPIAVSKIDLLPYQDLFSKNKKINFEISDSNSMIKNRNLSQFEVIRLHAKLSYQGSVIPELGDLFSEEVLVKKNTKTVNLSLSKVNKKDNN
;
A
#
# COMPACT_ATOMS: atom_id res chain seq x y z
N MET A 1 -37.07 9.12 -1.22
CA MET A 1 -37.34 9.42 0.20
C MET A 1 -37.80 8.13 0.85
N ASN A 2 -36.90 7.50 1.60
CA ASN A 2 -36.87 6.06 1.83
C ASN A 2 -38.04 5.54 2.67
N LEU A 3 -38.65 4.43 2.23
CA LEU A 3 -39.65 3.65 2.95
C LEU A 3 -39.24 3.37 4.40
N PHE A 4 -37.93 3.23 4.65
CA PHE A 4 -37.33 3.09 5.98
C PHE A 4 -37.58 4.30 6.91
N LEU A 5 -37.44 5.53 6.39
CA LEU A 5 -37.73 6.75 7.15
C LEU A 5 -39.22 6.86 7.50
N ILE A 6 -40.08 6.44 6.57
CA ILE A 6 -41.53 6.39 6.79
C ILE A 6 -41.87 5.35 7.85
N ILE A 7 -41.28 4.14 7.78
CA ILE A 7 -41.47 3.08 8.78
C ILE A 7 -40.96 3.51 10.15
N CYS A 8 -39.78 4.13 10.24
CA CYS A 8 -39.25 4.66 11.50
C CYS A 8 -40.14 5.75 12.10
N LEU A 9 -40.66 6.66 11.26
CA LEU A 9 -41.55 7.72 11.72
C LEU A 9 -42.90 7.14 12.18
N PHE A 10 -43.40 6.10 11.49
CA PHE A 10 -44.63 5.42 11.86
C PHE A 10 -44.49 4.59 13.14
N THR A 11 -43.36 3.91 13.34
CA THR A 11 -43.10 3.16 14.57
C THR A 11 -42.89 4.09 15.76
N LEU A 12 -42.20 5.23 15.58
CA LEU A 12 -42.09 6.28 16.60
C LEU A 12 -43.46 6.90 16.94
N LEU A 13 -44.30 7.14 15.93
CA LEU A 13 -45.65 7.67 16.12
C LEU A 13 -46.53 6.66 16.89
N LEU A 14 -46.49 5.38 16.52
CA LEU A 14 -47.23 4.32 17.21
C LEU A 14 -46.73 4.13 18.66
N LEU A 15 -45.42 4.18 18.87
CA LEU A 15 -44.82 4.11 20.21
C LEU A 15 -45.24 5.32 21.05
N PHE A 16 -45.25 6.53 20.47
CA PHE A 16 -45.71 7.75 21.11
C PHE A 16 -47.20 7.68 21.49
N ILE A 17 -48.05 7.19 20.57
CA ILE A 17 -49.48 7.00 20.85
C ILE A 17 -49.68 5.95 21.96
N PHE A 18 -48.96 4.83 21.91
CA PHE A 18 -49.03 3.78 22.92
C PHE A 18 -48.56 4.26 24.30
N LEU A 19 -47.44 4.97 24.36
CA LEU A 19 -46.92 5.59 25.58
C LEU A 19 -47.86 6.66 26.10
N SER A 20 -48.40 7.54 25.24
CA SER A 20 -49.36 8.58 25.67
C SER A 20 -50.65 7.97 26.24
N ARG A 21 -51.15 6.88 25.65
CA ARG A 21 -52.39 6.21 26.07
C ARG A 21 -52.23 5.43 27.37
N THR A 22 -51.06 4.84 27.60
CA THR A 22 -50.74 4.16 28.88
C THR A 22 -50.40 5.16 30.00
N TRP A 23 -49.95 6.37 29.65
CA TRP A 23 -49.49 7.38 30.61
C TRP A 23 -50.57 8.34 31.12
N VAL A 24 -51.73 8.44 30.44
CA VAL A 24 -52.92 9.18 30.94
C VAL A 24 -53.47 8.60 32.25
N ILE A 25 -53.08 7.38 32.62
CA ILE A 25 -53.56 6.71 33.84
C ILE A 25 -52.80 7.16 35.10
N ASN A 26 -51.63 7.81 35.01
CA ASN A 26 -50.84 8.14 36.19
C ASN A 26 -50.39 9.63 36.22
N LYS A 27 -51.03 10.43 37.09
CA LYS A 27 -50.77 11.87 37.27
C LYS A 27 -49.41 12.16 37.96
N ARG A 28 -48.28 11.97 37.27
CA ARG A 28 -46.99 12.54 37.71
C ARG A 28 -46.31 13.37 36.61
N LYS A 29 -45.79 14.53 37.02
CA LYS A 29 -45.26 15.62 36.19
C LYS A 29 -43.82 15.38 35.69
N ASP A 30 -43.53 14.23 35.09
CA ASP A 30 -42.19 13.95 34.57
C ASP A 30 -42.16 14.06 33.04
N PHE A 31 -42.50 15.24 32.53
CA PHE A 31 -42.54 15.57 31.10
C PHE A 31 -41.14 15.62 30.43
N LEU A 32 -40.07 15.49 31.22
CA LEU A 32 -38.68 15.71 30.78
C LEU A 32 -38.03 14.50 30.08
N PHE A 33 -38.54 13.28 30.29
CA PHE A 33 -37.92 12.06 29.73
C PHE A 33 -38.12 11.84 28.21
N PRO A 34 -39.33 11.98 27.64
CA PRO A 34 -39.54 11.75 26.20
C PRO A 34 -38.96 12.88 25.33
N ALA A 35 -38.90 14.11 25.83
CA ALA A 35 -38.19 15.20 25.14
C ALA A 35 -36.67 14.95 25.11
N GLY A 36 -36.13 14.38 26.19
CA GLY A 36 -34.71 14.02 26.29
C GLY A 36 -34.29 12.97 25.26
N SER A 37 -35.09 11.93 25.00
CA SER A 37 -34.72 10.86 24.06
C SER A 37 -34.66 11.35 22.60
N VAL A 38 -35.58 12.22 22.20
CA VAL A 38 -35.58 12.84 20.86
C VAL A 38 -34.36 13.73 20.67
N LEU A 39 -33.99 14.51 21.68
CA LEU A 39 -32.79 15.34 21.65
C LEU A 39 -31.51 14.51 21.64
N ILE A 40 -31.46 13.41 22.39
CA ILE A 40 -30.31 12.47 22.39
C ILE A 40 -30.16 11.79 21.04
N THR A 41 -31.26 11.43 20.37
CA THR A 41 -31.22 10.82 19.04
C THR A 41 -30.78 11.84 17.97
N ALA A 42 -31.27 13.08 18.05
CA ALA A 42 -30.81 14.16 17.19
C ALA A 42 -29.33 14.51 17.43
N PHE A 43 -28.87 14.48 18.68
CA PHE A 43 -27.47 14.70 19.04
C PHE A 43 -26.58 13.56 18.56
N LEU A 44 -26.99 12.30 18.73
CA LEU A 44 -26.30 11.14 18.15
C LEU A 44 -26.25 11.20 16.63
N TYR A 45 -27.32 11.66 15.98
CA TYR A 45 -27.37 11.83 14.53
C TYR A 45 -26.38 12.92 14.04
N LEU A 46 -26.21 14.01 14.79
CA LEU A 46 -25.22 15.03 14.49
C LEU A 46 -23.79 14.60 14.85
N TYR A 47 -23.60 13.79 15.89
CA TYR A 47 -22.29 13.36 16.39
C TYR A 47 -21.69 12.14 15.65
N VAL A 48 -22.54 11.19 15.22
CA VAL A 48 -22.14 10.04 14.37
C VAL A 48 -21.93 10.49 12.92
N GLY A 49 -22.32 11.73 12.60
CA GLY A 49 -22.05 12.38 11.33
C GLY A 49 -23.21 12.20 10.37
N SER A 50 -23.72 13.32 9.88
CA SER A 50 -24.42 13.34 8.61
C SER A 50 -23.48 12.72 7.56
N PRO A 51 -23.93 11.76 6.74
CA PRO A 51 -23.28 11.53 5.47
C PRO A 51 -23.29 12.88 4.78
N SER A 52 -22.10 13.43 4.49
CA SER A 52 -21.95 14.67 3.75
C SER A 52 -22.90 14.64 2.55
N SER A 53 -23.66 15.72 2.36
CA SER A 53 -24.62 15.92 1.27
C SER A 53 -24.01 15.80 -0.14
N ASP A 54 -22.71 15.55 -0.25
CA ASP A 54 -22.00 15.24 -1.49
C ASP A 54 -22.04 13.75 -1.87
N LEU A 55 -22.44 12.85 -0.96
CA LEU A 55 -22.62 11.41 -1.28
C LEU A 55 -24.04 11.06 -1.76
N MET A 56 -24.93 12.05 -1.91
CA MET A 56 -26.30 11.84 -2.42
C MET A 56 -26.68 12.88 -3.49
N LYS A 57 -25.82 13.03 -4.50
CA LYS A 57 -26.18 13.56 -5.82
C LYS A 57 -25.90 12.58 -6.96
N VAL A 58 -26.01 11.28 -6.69
CA VAL A 58 -26.07 10.25 -7.74
C VAL A 58 -27.52 9.82 -7.91
N VAL A 59 -28.33 10.63 -8.59
CA VAL A 59 -29.52 10.14 -9.27
C VAL A 59 -29.79 11.03 -10.49
N SER A 60 -29.24 10.64 -11.64
CA SER A 60 -29.70 11.19 -12.92
C SER A 60 -29.65 10.14 -14.02
N SER A 61 -30.48 9.10 -13.89
CA SER A 61 -31.29 8.58 -14.99
C SER A 61 -32.22 7.47 -14.49
N ALA A 62 -33.40 7.34 -15.07
CA ALA A 62 -34.37 6.29 -14.74
C ALA A 62 -33.83 4.85 -14.95
N ASN A 63 -32.70 4.69 -15.64
CA ASN A 63 -31.99 3.41 -15.78
C ASN A 63 -31.10 3.08 -14.57
N GLU A 64 -30.58 4.08 -13.85
CA GLU A 64 -29.82 3.90 -12.61
C GLU A 64 -30.74 3.64 -11.41
N ALA A 65 -31.95 4.19 -11.41
CA ALA A 65 -32.97 3.82 -10.43
C ALA A 65 -33.34 2.33 -10.55
N LYS A 66 -33.45 1.80 -11.77
CA LYS A 66 -33.61 0.35 -12.02
C LYS A 66 -32.37 -0.47 -11.66
N LEU A 67 -31.18 0.10 -11.82
CA LEU A 67 -29.92 -0.53 -11.41
C LEU A 67 -29.83 -0.63 -9.88
N ALA A 68 -30.14 0.46 -9.17
CA ALA A 68 -30.20 0.52 -7.72
C ALA A 68 -31.34 -0.36 -7.15
N GLU A 69 -32.49 -0.40 -7.82
CA GLU A 69 -33.61 -1.28 -7.47
C GLU A 69 -33.25 -2.77 -7.65
N ASN A 70 -32.49 -3.13 -8.71
CA ASN A 70 -31.95 -4.48 -8.84
C ASN A 70 -30.88 -4.80 -7.77
N ILE A 71 -30.00 -3.85 -7.44
CA ILE A 71 -28.97 -4.00 -6.39
C ILE A 71 -29.60 -4.20 -5.00
N ILE A 72 -30.71 -3.51 -4.71
CA ILE A 72 -31.39 -3.57 -3.41
C ILE A 72 -32.30 -4.81 -3.30
N ASN A 73 -32.82 -5.32 -4.42
CA ASN A 73 -33.73 -6.47 -4.42
C ASN A 73 -33.01 -7.83 -4.59
N SER A 74 -31.73 -7.87 -4.98
CA SER A 74 -30.94 -9.09 -5.04
C SER A 74 -30.21 -9.34 -3.72
N ASN A 75 -30.90 -9.95 -2.76
CA ASN A 75 -30.23 -10.58 -1.61
C ASN A 75 -29.33 -11.71 -2.13
N ASP A 76 -28.03 -11.63 -1.82
CA ASP A 76 -27.00 -12.68 -1.90
C ASP A 76 -26.29 -13.03 -3.23
N ASP A 77 -26.39 -12.22 -4.30
CA ASP A 77 -25.56 -12.44 -5.50
C ASP A 77 -24.37 -11.45 -5.59
N ILE A 78 -23.17 -11.96 -5.30
CA ILE A 78 -21.91 -11.34 -5.73
C ILE A 78 -21.95 -11.23 -7.25
N PHE A 79 -22.03 -10.02 -7.80
CA PHE A 79 -21.96 -9.81 -9.25
C PHE A 79 -20.79 -10.60 -9.83
N THR A 80 -21.10 -11.51 -10.75
CA THR A 80 -20.05 -12.30 -11.38
C THR A 80 -19.17 -11.38 -12.24
N SER A 81 -17.89 -11.71 -12.37
CA SER A 81 -16.97 -10.96 -13.26
C SER A 81 -17.51 -10.85 -14.70
N SER A 82 -18.33 -11.80 -15.13
CA SER A 82 -19.03 -11.80 -16.42
C SER A 82 -20.07 -10.69 -16.53
N GLU A 83 -20.86 -10.45 -15.49
CA GLU A 83 -21.90 -9.42 -15.47
C GLU A 83 -21.30 -8.02 -15.44
N VAL A 84 -20.27 -7.80 -14.62
CA VAL A 84 -19.52 -6.53 -14.59
C VAL A 84 -18.94 -6.22 -15.98
N ASN A 85 -18.36 -7.22 -16.65
CA ASN A 85 -17.85 -7.06 -18.01
C ASN A 85 -18.93 -6.72 -19.05
N LYS A 86 -20.15 -7.27 -18.91
CA LYS A 86 -21.28 -6.91 -19.78
C LYS A 86 -21.73 -5.46 -19.55
N MET A 87 -21.78 -5.01 -18.31
CA MET A 87 -22.12 -3.62 -17.96
C MET A 87 -21.09 -2.64 -18.53
N ILE A 88 -19.80 -2.92 -18.36
CA ILE A 88 -18.70 -2.13 -18.95
C ILE A 88 -18.87 -2.01 -20.46
N LYS A 89 -19.13 -3.12 -21.18
CA LYS A 89 -19.35 -3.09 -22.64
C LYS A 89 -20.55 -2.24 -23.05
N LYS A 90 -21.63 -2.26 -22.28
CA LYS A 90 -22.81 -1.42 -22.54
C LYS A 90 -22.48 0.06 -22.36
N LEU A 91 -21.70 0.39 -21.32
CA LEU A 91 -21.22 1.75 -21.08
C LEU A 91 -20.29 2.23 -22.21
N GLU A 92 -19.35 1.39 -22.66
CA GLU A 92 -18.50 1.67 -23.84
C GLU A 92 -19.35 2.01 -25.08
N GLN A 93 -20.41 1.22 -25.35
CA GLN A 93 -21.29 1.46 -26.50
C GLN A 93 -22.09 2.75 -26.40
N LYS A 94 -22.50 3.14 -25.18
CA LYS A 94 -23.17 4.42 -24.94
C LYS A 94 -22.22 5.58 -25.23
N LEU A 95 -21.01 5.53 -24.65
CA LEU A 95 -20.02 6.60 -24.77
C LEU A 95 -19.44 6.76 -26.18
N LYS A 96 -19.50 5.70 -27.00
CA LYS A 96 -19.21 5.82 -28.44
C LYS A 96 -20.23 6.66 -29.21
N LYS A 97 -21.47 6.75 -28.73
CA LYS A 97 -22.55 7.56 -29.34
C LYS A 97 -22.65 8.95 -28.72
N ASP A 98 -22.20 9.08 -27.48
CA ASP A 98 -22.26 10.28 -26.66
C ASP A 98 -20.90 10.48 -25.97
N ASP A 99 -19.95 11.09 -26.69
CA ASP A 99 -18.55 11.28 -26.24
C ASP A 99 -18.42 12.43 -25.24
N ASP A 100 -19.48 13.22 -25.01
CA ASP A 100 -19.50 14.39 -24.12
C ASP A 100 -20.00 14.06 -22.69
N ASP A 101 -20.34 12.79 -22.41
CA ASP A 101 -20.79 12.33 -21.09
C ASP A 101 -19.58 12.15 -20.13
N LEU A 102 -19.17 13.26 -19.49
CA LEU A 102 -18.08 13.30 -18.52
C LEU A 102 -18.24 12.24 -17.41
N ASN A 103 -19.42 12.14 -16.80
CA ASN A 103 -19.67 11.22 -15.70
C ASN A 103 -19.58 9.76 -16.18
N GLY A 104 -20.06 9.47 -17.40
CA GLY A 104 -19.91 8.17 -18.01
C GLY A 104 -18.46 7.80 -18.26
N TRP A 105 -17.61 8.72 -18.73
CA TRP A 105 -16.17 8.48 -18.88
C TRP A 105 -15.47 8.21 -17.55
N ILE A 106 -15.80 8.96 -16.49
CA ILE A 106 -15.26 8.73 -15.13
C ILE A 106 -15.67 7.35 -14.62
N LEU A 107 -16.95 6.98 -14.75
CA LEU A 107 -17.44 5.66 -14.33
C LEU A 107 -16.76 4.54 -15.11
N LEU A 108 -16.57 4.71 -16.42
CA LEU A 108 -15.87 3.74 -17.25
C LEU A 108 -14.41 3.59 -16.82
N ALA A 109 -13.73 4.70 -16.53
CA ALA A 109 -12.34 4.70 -16.09
C ALA A 109 -12.15 3.96 -14.76
N ARG A 110 -13.00 4.23 -13.75
CA ARG A 110 -13.00 3.54 -12.45
C ARG A 110 -13.33 2.06 -12.61
N SER A 111 -14.35 1.73 -13.40
CA SER A 111 -14.72 0.33 -13.67
C SER A 111 -13.58 -0.47 -14.30
N TYR A 112 -12.80 0.15 -15.19
CA TYR A 112 -11.60 -0.48 -15.74
C TYR A 112 -10.47 -0.59 -14.73
N PHE A 113 -10.27 0.43 -13.90
CA PHE A 113 -9.25 0.41 -12.84
C PHE A 113 -9.51 -0.76 -11.87
N ASP A 114 -10.74 -0.88 -11.38
CA ASP A 114 -11.16 -1.94 -10.45
C ASP A 114 -11.10 -3.34 -11.09
N SER A 115 -11.26 -3.41 -12.42
CA SER A 115 -11.08 -4.63 -13.21
C SER A 115 -9.61 -4.91 -13.59
N ASN A 116 -8.64 -4.17 -13.03
CA ASN A 116 -7.21 -4.22 -13.35
C ASN A 116 -6.86 -4.01 -14.83
N LYS A 117 -7.73 -3.32 -15.58
CA LYS A 117 -7.54 -2.96 -16.99
C LYS A 117 -6.97 -1.55 -17.10
N TYR A 118 -5.80 -1.33 -16.48
CA TYR A 118 -5.23 0.01 -16.28
C TYR A 118 -5.06 0.80 -17.57
N LYS A 119 -4.49 0.22 -18.63
CA LYS A 119 -4.41 0.88 -19.95
C LYS A 119 -5.74 1.42 -20.50
N LYS A 120 -6.85 0.71 -20.27
CA LYS A 120 -8.19 1.18 -20.69
C LYS A 120 -8.73 2.26 -19.74
N SER A 121 -8.42 2.13 -18.45
CA SER A 121 -8.73 3.16 -17.45
C SER A 121 -8.06 4.49 -17.78
N ILE A 122 -6.76 4.47 -18.11
CA ILE A 122 -5.97 5.63 -18.55
C ILE A 122 -6.67 6.34 -19.71
N TYR A 123 -7.04 5.62 -20.77
CA TYR A 123 -7.74 6.20 -21.92
C TYR A 123 -9.06 6.87 -21.53
N ALA A 124 -9.86 6.25 -20.65
CA ALA A 124 -11.13 6.81 -20.22
C ALA A 124 -10.95 8.05 -19.30
N TYR A 125 -9.91 8.07 -18.46
CA TYR A 125 -9.56 9.28 -17.69
C TYR A 125 -9.04 10.41 -18.58
N GLU A 126 -8.24 10.10 -19.59
CA GLU A 126 -7.78 11.09 -20.58
C GLU A 126 -8.98 11.70 -21.35
N LYS A 127 -9.99 10.89 -21.68
CA LYS A 127 -11.26 11.38 -22.24
C LYS A 127 -12.01 12.31 -21.27
N ALA A 128 -12.16 11.90 -20.01
CA ALA A 128 -12.80 12.73 -18.99
C ALA A 128 -12.08 14.07 -18.78
N LEU A 129 -10.75 14.07 -18.71
CA LEU A 129 -9.92 15.28 -18.57
C LEU A 129 -9.94 16.16 -19.84
N GLY A 130 -10.20 15.58 -21.01
CA GLY A 130 -10.44 16.35 -22.24
C GLY A 130 -11.74 17.17 -22.19
N LEU A 131 -12.76 16.66 -21.49
CA LEU A 131 -14.04 17.35 -21.30
C LEU A 131 -14.02 18.32 -20.12
N SER A 132 -13.30 17.97 -19.05
CA SER A 132 -13.13 18.80 -17.86
C SER A 132 -11.67 18.81 -17.43
N PRO A 133 -10.87 19.74 -17.98
CA PRO A 133 -9.49 19.94 -17.58
C PRO A 133 -9.37 20.35 -16.11
N ASP A 134 -8.17 20.19 -15.55
CA ASP A 134 -7.81 20.72 -14.23
C ASP A 134 -8.69 20.26 -13.07
N GLN A 135 -9.18 19.02 -13.12
CA GLN A 135 -9.86 18.36 -12.00
C GLN A 135 -8.85 17.55 -11.18
N PRO A 136 -8.48 17.99 -9.95
CA PRO A 136 -7.45 17.32 -9.13
C PRO A 136 -7.75 15.84 -8.86
N ASP A 137 -9.01 15.50 -8.63
CA ASP A 137 -9.48 14.12 -8.45
C ASP A 137 -9.15 13.26 -9.69
N LEU A 138 -9.48 13.75 -10.88
CA LEU A 138 -9.28 13.01 -12.14
C LEU A 138 -7.80 12.92 -12.52
N ILE A 139 -7.02 13.97 -12.25
CA ILE A 139 -5.57 13.98 -12.45
C ILE A 139 -4.91 12.96 -11.52
N ALA A 140 -5.30 12.91 -10.24
CA ALA A 140 -4.78 11.96 -9.27
C ALA A 140 -5.18 10.51 -9.61
N ASP A 141 -6.42 10.30 -10.04
CA ASP A 141 -6.93 9.00 -10.52
C ASP A 141 -6.18 8.52 -11.78
N LEU A 142 -5.90 9.42 -12.74
CA LEU A 142 -5.09 9.12 -13.92
C LEU A 142 -3.66 8.75 -13.54
N ALA A 143 -3.03 9.53 -12.65
CA ALA A 143 -1.68 9.25 -12.17
C ALA A 143 -1.57 7.87 -11.49
N ASP A 144 -2.57 7.51 -10.68
CA ASP A 144 -2.68 6.19 -10.05
C ASP A 144 -2.81 5.08 -11.11
N ALA A 145 -3.69 5.26 -12.11
CA ALA A 145 -3.84 4.31 -13.22
C ALA A 145 -2.55 4.11 -14.02
N ILE A 146 -1.81 5.19 -14.33
CA ILE A 146 -0.50 5.12 -15.00
C ILE A 146 0.51 4.36 -14.14
N THR A 147 0.51 4.58 -12.83
CA THR A 147 1.43 3.91 -11.89
C THR A 147 1.15 2.41 -11.85
N MET A 148 -0.12 2.02 -11.81
CA MET A 148 -0.53 0.61 -11.79
C MET A 148 -0.25 -0.10 -13.12
N ASP A 149 -0.43 0.57 -14.26
CA ASP A 149 -0.07 0.03 -15.59
C ASP A 149 1.45 -0.21 -15.71
N ASN A 150 2.27 0.58 -15.01
CA ASN A 150 3.72 0.41 -14.91
C ASN A 150 4.15 -0.46 -13.71
N ASN A 151 3.32 -1.43 -13.31
CA ASN A 151 3.61 -2.39 -12.23
C ASN A 151 3.93 -1.72 -10.88
N GLY A 152 3.31 -0.57 -10.59
CA GLY A 152 3.55 0.20 -9.37
C GLY A 152 4.82 1.06 -9.40
N THR A 153 5.47 1.18 -10.57
CA THR A 153 6.63 2.03 -10.81
C THR A 153 6.21 3.48 -11.03
N ILE A 154 6.88 4.39 -10.35
CA ILE A 154 6.62 5.82 -10.43
C ILE A 154 7.43 6.40 -11.58
N THR A 155 6.77 7.09 -12.49
CA THR A 155 7.42 7.74 -13.64
C THR A 155 7.46 9.25 -13.43
N ALA A 156 8.35 9.94 -14.17
CA ALA A 156 8.39 11.41 -14.19
C ALA A 156 7.01 12.00 -14.56
N LYS A 157 6.34 11.44 -15.58
CA LYS A 157 4.99 11.85 -16.00
C LYS A 157 3.97 11.75 -14.86
N THR A 158 4.00 10.67 -14.07
CA THR A 158 3.11 10.52 -12.92
C THR A 158 3.36 11.60 -11.87
N LYS A 159 4.63 11.91 -11.60
CA LYS A 159 5.02 12.94 -10.63
C LYS A 159 4.56 14.33 -11.08
N ASP A 160 4.73 14.64 -12.36
CA ASP A 160 4.29 15.92 -12.94
C ASP A 160 2.76 16.09 -12.83
N LEU A 161 1.98 15.04 -13.11
CA LEU A 161 0.52 15.06 -12.93
C LEU A 161 0.13 15.32 -11.47
N LEU A 162 0.76 14.64 -10.51
CA LEU A 162 0.45 14.84 -9.10
C LEU A 162 0.89 16.22 -8.60
N MET A 163 1.99 16.77 -9.11
CA MET A 163 2.40 18.14 -8.81
C MET A 163 1.38 19.15 -9.36
N HIS A 164 0.92 18.97 -10.60
CA HIS A 164 -0.15 19.80 -11.20
C HIS A 164 -1.44 19.74 -10.38
N ALA A 165 -1.86 18.55 -9.94
CA ALA A 165 -3.03 18.40 -9.07
C ALA A 165 -2.87 19.16 -7.73
N LEU A 166 -1.65 19.21 -7.19
CA LEU A 166 -1.34 19.93 -5.95
C LEU A 166 -1.26 21.45 -6.15
N GLU A 167 -0.89 21.91 -7.35
CA GLU A 167 -0.96 23.34 -7.71
C GLU A 167 -2.40 23.83 -7.77
N ILE A 168 -3.32 23.00 -8.25
CA ILE A 168 -4.75 23.30 -8.30
C ILE A 168 -5.39 23.20 -6.91
N ASP A 169 -5.16 22.10 -6.19
CA ASP A 169 -5.63 21.90 -4.81
C ASP A 169 -4.49 21.41 -3.89
N PRO A 170 -3.88 22.32 -3.11
CA PRO A 170 -2.79 22.00 -2.20
C PRO A 170 -3.15 21.03 -1.07
N ASN A 171 -4.44 20.84 -0.78
CA ASN A 171 -4.93 19.97 0.27
C ASN A 171 -5.61 18.70 -0.28
N HIS A 172 -5.43 18.42 -1.59
CA HIS A 172 -6.08 17.28 -2.22
C HIS A 172 -5.61 15.94 -1.62
N ASN A 173 -6.51 15.28 -0.90
CA ASN A 173 -6.19 14.14 -0.06
C ASN A 173 -5.52 12.98 -0.81
N LYS A 174 -6.06 12.60 -1.97
CA LYS A 174 -5.51 11.49 -2.76
C LYS A 174 -4.12 11.83 -3.31
N THR A 175 -3.92 13.06 -3.80
CA THR A 175 -2.61 13.52 -4.30
C THR A 175 -1.56 13.49 -3.20
N LEU A 176 -1.88 14.03 -2.02
CA LEU A 176 -0.99 14.02 -0.86
C LEU A 176 -0.63 12.59 -0.45
N ALA A 177 -1.59 11.67 -0.40
CA ALA A 177 -1.34 10.26 -0.07
C ALA A 177 -0.44 9.57 -1.09
N LEU A 178 -0.65 9.80 -2.39
CA LEU A 178 0.16 9.23 -3.47
C LEU A 178 1.60 9.78 -3.42
N LEU A 179 1.77 11.11 -3.32
CA LEU A 179 3.08 11.74 -3.20
C LEU A 179 3.83 11.30 -1.95
N ALA A 180 3.13 11.12 -0.82
CA ALA A 180 3.72 10.59 0.40
C ALA A 180 4.22 9.15 0.22
N THR A 181 3.40 8.29 -0.38
CA THR A 181 3.75 6.90 -0.70
C THR A 181 4.91 6.81 -1.68
N PHE A 182 4.95 7.70 -2.67
CA PHE A 182 6.02 7.77 -3.66
C PHE A 182 7.34 8.20 -3.01
N SER A 183 7.28 9.23 -2.17
CA SER A 183 8.43 9.69 -1.39
C SER A 183 8.97 8.58 -0.47
N MET A 184 8.11 7.73 0.09
CA MET A 184 8.55 6.56 0.87
C MET A 184 9.30 5.54 0.00
N LYS A 185 8.78 5.22 -1.19
CA LYS A 185 9.44 4.28 -2.13
C LYS A 185 10.79 4.81 -2.63
N GLU A 186 10.92 6.11 -2.84
CA GLU A 186 12.17 6.77 -3.27
C GLU A 186 13.16 7.01 -2.11
N ASN A 187 12.86 6.57 -0.88
CA ASN A 187 13.61 6.85 0.35
C ASN A 187 13.75 8.37 0.66
N GLU A 188 12.85 9.20 0.13
CA GLU A 188 12.77 10.63 0.41
C GLU A 188 11.99 10.90 1.71
N THR A 189 12.45 10.35 2.83
CA THR A 189 11.72 10.32 4.12
C THR A 189 11.21 11.69 4.57
N LYS A 190 11.98 12.77 4.36
CA LYS A 190 11.56 14.14 4.73
C LYS A 190 10.31 14.59 3.95
N LYS A 191 10.26 14.33 2.64
CA LYS A 191 9.11 14.65 1.78
C LYS A 191 7.91 13.77 2.12
N ALA A 192 8.14 12.48 2.39
CA ALA A 192 7.09 11.58 2.85
C ALA A 192 6.42 12.10 4.13
N ILE A 193 7.22 12.49 5.13
CA ILE A 193 6.71 13.09 6.38
C ILE A 193 5.93 14.38 6.09
N PHE A 194 6.42 15.23 5.19
CA PHE A 194 5.74 16.47 4.82
C PHE A 194 4.34 16.20 4.26
N TYR A 195 4.22 15.35 3.23
CA TYR A 195 2.93 15.06 2.59
C TYR A 195 1.96 14.32 3.52
N TRP A 196 2.43 13.34 4.31
CA TRP A 196 1.58 12.70 5.32
C TRP A 196 1.12 13.67 6.39
N SER A 197 1.97 14.63 6.80
CA SER A 197 1.59 15.65 7.77
C SER A 197 0.52 16.58 7.21
N LYS A 198 0.66 16.98 5.94
CA LYS A 198 -0.34 17.77 5.22
C LYS A 198 -1.67 17.04 5.11
N LEU A 199 -1.65 15.76 4.74
CA LEU A 199 -2.86 14.94 4.69
C LEU A 199 -3.53 14.82 6.07
N LYS A 200 -2.75 14.77 7.16
CA LYS A 200 -3.32 14.71 8.51
C LYS A 200 -4.13 15.98 8.85
N GLU A 201 -3.76 17.15 8.32
CA GLU A 201 -4.46 18.41 8.58
C GLU A 201 -5.90 18.41 8.05
N SER A 202 -6.20 17.61 7.01
CA SER A 202 -7.54 17.53 6.40
C SER A 202 -8.40 16.37 6.91
N VAL A 203 -7.86 15.50 7.78
CA VAL A 203 -8.56 14.33 8.31
C VAL A 203 -9.08 14.62 9.71
N ALA A 204 -10.30 14.17 10.03
CA ALA A 204 -10.91 14.38 11.33
C ALA A 204 -10.02 13.87 12.48
N GLU A 205 -9.86 14.70 13.51
CA GLU A 205 -9.07 14.35 14.70
C GLU A 205 -9.57 13.05 15.34
N ASN A 206 -8.64 12.23 15.84
CA ASN A 206 -8.92 10.94 16.50
C ASN A 206 -9.64 9.87 15.66
N SER A 207 -9.90 10.13 14.37
CA SER A 207 -10.38 9.13 13.42
C SER A 207 -9.37 7.99 13.23
N PHE A 208 -9.85 6.87 12.69
CA PHE A 208 -9.00 5.73 12.36
C PHE A 208 -7.87 6.10 11.38
N ASP A 209 -8.18 6.91 10.38
CA ASP A 209 -7.20 7.36 9.38
C ASP A 209 -6.17 8.33 9.97
N SER A 210 -6.61 9.27 10.83
CA SER A 210 -5.68 10.16 11.56
C SER A 210 -4.69 9.36 12.41
N LYS A 211 -5.15 8.31 13.12
CA LYS A 211 -4.27 7.44 13.93
C LYS A 211 -3.28 6.66 13.06
N LYS A 212 -3.72 6.14 11.91
CA LYS A 212 -2.82 5.46 10.96
C LYS A 212 -1.76 6.40 10.40
N ILE A 213 -2.15 7.58 9.92
CA ILE A 213 -1.23 8.58 9.37
C ILE A 213 -0.21 8.99 10.44
N GLU A 214 -0.65 9.20 11.68
CA GLU A 214 0.24 9.50 12.79
C GLU A 214 1.25 8.40 13.09
N GLN A 215 0.82 7.13 13.04
CA GLN A 215 1.72 6.00 13.19
C GLN A 215 2.75 5.95 12.07
N ILE A 216 2.36 6.16 10.81
CA ILE A 216 3.27 6.21 9.66
C ILE A 216 4.32 7.32 9.87
N ILE A 217 3.88 8.54 10.22
CA ILE A 217 4.79 9.67 10.48
C ILE A 217 5.74 9.34 11.63
N LYS A 218 5.26 8.74 12.72
CA LYS A 218 6.07 8.35 13.87
C LYS A 218 7.15 7.33 13.47
N THR A 219 6.80 6.32 12.68
CA THR A 219 7.76 5.32 12.16
C THR A 219 8.80 5.97 11.28
N LEU A 220 8.40 6.78 10.29
CA LEU A 220 9.31 7.49 9.39
C LEU A 220 10.28 8.42 10.14
N ARG A 221 9.79 9.11 11.19
CA ARG A 221 10.64 9.94 12.05
C ARG A 221 11.61 9.10 12.87
N ALA A 222 11.18 7.96 13.40
CA ALA A 222 12.05 7.07 14.15
C ALA A 222 13.17 6.49 13.26
N GLU A 223 12.84 6.08 12.04
CA GLU A 223 13.82 5.60 11.05
C GLU A 223 14.79 6.72 10.63
N SER A 224 14.27 7.92 10.33
CA SER A 224 15.11 9.08 9.99
C SER A 224 16.02 9.49 11.16
N ASN A 225 15.51 9.46 12.39
CA ASN A 225 16.26 9.75 13.61
C ASN A 225 17.28 8.66 13.92
N GLN A 226 17.00 7.38 13.65
CA GLN A 226 17.99 6.32 13.76
C GLN A 226 19.08 6.46 12.69
N SER A 227 18.73 6.85 11.45
CA SER A 227 19.69 7.15 10.39
C SER A 227 20.56 8.37 10.71
N THR A 228 19.99 9.41 11.34
CA THR A 228 20.73 10.61 11.78
C THR A 228 21.48 10.43 13.09
N LEU A 229 21.01 9.61 14.03
CA LEU A 229 21.77 9.19 15.22
C LEU A 229 22.90 8.21 14.84
N ALA A 230 22.69 7.38 13.82
CA ALA A 230 23.74 6.59 13.19
C ALA A 230 24.70 7.42 12.33
N SER A 231 24.32 8.64 11.91
CA SER A 231 25.19 9.60 11.21
C SER A 231 25.80 10.67 12.12
N SER A 232 25.28 10.86 13.34
CA SER A 232 25.80 11.83 14.34
C SER A 232 26.82 11.20 15.29
N ASN A 233 26.89 9.86 15.34
CA ASN A 233 28.09 9.17 15.77
C ASN A 233 28.99 8.96 14.55
N ILE A 234 29.76 9.99 14.19
CA ILE A 234 30.88 9.83 13.26
C ILE A 234 31.95 9.00 13.99
N ASN A 235 31.75 7.69 13.95
CA ASN A 235 32.82 6.70 13.95
C ASN A 235 32.67 6.00 12.60
N PRO A 236 33.72 5.90 11.77
CA PRO A 236 33.58 5.53 10.35
C PRO A 236 32.80 4.22 10.21
N GLN A 237 31.58 4.30 9.66
CA GLN A 237 30.72 3.15 9.40
C GLN A 237 31.47 2.18 8.49
N LYS A 238 31.72 0.97 8.99
CA LYS A 238 32.40 -0.09 8.25
C LYS A 238 31.44 -0.62 7.19
N ILE A 239 31.54 -0.07 5.97
CA ILE A 239 30.82 -0.58 4.80
C ILE A 239 31.71 -1.61 4.11
N ILE A 240 31.23 -2.85 4.06
CA ILE A 240 31.87 -3.92 3.28
C ILE A 240 31.12 -4.02 1.96
N LYS A 241 31.82 -3.78 0.86
CA LYS A 241 31.29 -3.95 -0.49
C LYS A 241 31.74 -5.30 -1.04
N GLY A 242 31.01 -5.83 -2.00
CA GLY A 242 31.42 -7.08 -2.62
C GLY A 242 30.56 -7.49 -3.79
N GLU A 243 30.92 -8.62 -4.37
CA GLU A 243 30.25 -9.22 -5.51
C GLU A 243 29.79 -10.63 -5.14
N VAL A 244 28.53 -10.96 -5.42
CA VAL A 244 28.01 -12.31 -5.33
C VAL A 244 27.71 -12.85 -6.73
N PHE A 245 28.10 -14.10 -7.00
CA PHE A 245 27.89 -14.74 -8.28
C PHE A 245 27.62 -16.25 -8.12
N LEU A 246 27.00 -16.84 -9.13
CA LEU A 246 26.79 -18.28 -9.20
C LEU A 246 28.01 -18.93 -9.89
N SER A 247 28.54 -19.98 -9.28
CA SER A 247 29.43 -20.91 -9.97
C SER A 247 28.71 -21.61 -11.13
N SER A 248 29.44 -22.21 -12.07
CA SER A 248 28.85 -22.90 -13.23
C SER A 248 27.83 -23.97 -12.82
N ASP A 249 28.14 -24.76 -11.79
CA ASP A 249 27.25 -25.83 -11.30
C ASP A 249 26.02 -25.26 -10.58
N ALA A 250 26.20 -24.22 -9.77
CA ALA A 250 25.09 -23.53 -9.11
C ALA A 250 24.19 -22.80 -10.11
N LEU A 251 24.74 -22.25 -11.19
CA LEU A 251 23.97 -21.63 -12.28
C LEU A 251 23.12 -22.68 -13.01
N ASN A 252 23.68 -23.86 -13.28
CA ASN A 252 22.91 -24.97 -13.84
C ASN A 252 21.79 -25.43 -12.91
N TYR A 253 22.03 -25.48 -11.59
CA TYR A 253 20.99 -25.79 -10.61
C TYR A 253 19.93 -24.69 -10.56
N PHE A 254 20.33 -23.42 -10.51
CA PHE A 254 19.45 -22.27 -10.51
C PHE A 254 18.52 -22.25 -11.72
N ASN A 255 19.05 -22.44 -12.93
CA ASN A 255 18.26 -22.46 -14.17
C ASN A 255 17.24 -23.62 -14.24
N LYS A 256 17.43 -24.69 -13.48
CA LYS A 256 16.52 -25.84 -13.41
C LYS A 256 15.40 -25.66 -12.39
N ASN A 257 15.52 -24.69 -11.48
CA ASN A 257 14.55 -24.47 -10.40
C ASN A 257 13.79 -23.16 -10.63
N PRO A 258 12.45 -23.17 -10.62
CA PRO A 258 11.67 -21.96 -10.86
C PRO A 258 11.85 -20.95 -9.73
N ILE A 259 12.16 -19.70 -10.08
CA ILE A 259 12.18 -18.57 -9.15
C ILE A 259 10.78 -18.00 -8.96
N SER A 260 10.54 -17.43 -7.78
CA SER A 260 9.29 -16.76 -7.42
C SER A 260 9.55 -15.38 -6.81
N SER A 261 8.50 -14.62 -6.50
CA SER A 261 8.62 -13.36 -5.75
C SER A 261 9.19 -13.51 -4.34
N LYS A 262 9.30 -14.75 -3.84
CA LYS A 262 9.94 -15.06 -2.55
C LYS A 262 11.43 -15.36 -2.69
N THR A 263 11.96 -15.52 -3.90
CA THR A 263 13.35 -15.90 -4.12
C THR A 263 14.28 -14.70 -3.89
N VAL A 264 15.23 -14.87 -2.98
CA VAL A 264 16.03 -13.78 -2.41
C VAL A 264 17.46 -14.25 -2.15
N ILE A 265 18.43 -13.35 -2.30
CA ILE A 265 19.79 -13.56 -1.81
C ILE A 265 19.97 -12.85 -0.47
N PHE A 266 20.48 -13.57 0.51
CA PHE A 266 20.92 -13.05 1.79
C PHE A 266 22.44 -13.01 1.83
N ILE A 267 23.00 -11.85 2.16
CA ILE A 267 24.40 -11.71 2.55
C ILE A 267 24.42 -11.67 4.07
N ILE A 268 25.08 -12.67 4.67
CA ILE A 268 25.02 -12.92 6.11
C ILE A 268 26.43 -12.80 6.68
N ALA A 269 26.56 -11.90 7.66
CA ALA A 269 27.77 -11.73 8.45
C ALA A 269 27.60 -12.36 9.83
N LYS A 270 28.52 -13.25 10.20
CA LYS A 270 28.57 -13.90 11.52
C LYS A 270 29.86 -13.55 12.26
N SER A 271 29.86 -13.71 13.58
CA SER A 271 31.09 -13.62 14.38
C SER A 271 32.05 -14.76 14.05
N ASP A 272 33.36 -14.49 14.19
CA ASP A 272 34.38 -15.53 14.14
C ASP A 272 34.54 -16.19 15.52
N SER A 273 33.58 -17.05 15.87
CA SER A 273 33.53 -17.78 17.15
C SER A 273 33.09 -19.23 16.95
N ASP A 274 33.37 -20.09 17.93
CA ASP A 274 33.02 -21.53 17.87
C ASP A 274 31.51 -21.79 17.69
N ASN A 275 30.67 -20.86 18.17
CA ASN A 275 29.25 -20.80 17.85
C ASN A 275 28.94 -19.47 17.13
N PRO A 276 28.97 -19.43 15.79
CA PRO A 276 28.93 -18.18 15.04
C PRO A 276 27.50 -17.64 14.94
N MET A 277 27.20 -16.62 15.75
CA MET A 277 25.91 -15.93 15.73
C MET A 277 25.83 -14.93 14.57
N PRO A 278 24.67 -14.76 13.91
CA PRO A 278 24.50 -13.73 12.90
C PRO A 278 24.56 -12.34 13.53
N ILE A 279 25.38 -11.46 12.94
CA ILE A 279 25.55 -10.07 13.33
C ILE A 279 24.65 -9.20 12.46
N ALA A 280 24.73 -9.38 11.14
CA ALA A 280 24.02 -8.56 10.16
C ALA A 280 23.58 -9.39 8.96
N VAL A 281 22.45 -8.98 8.37
CA VAL A 281 21.88 -9.62 7.17
C VAL A 281 21.45 -8.53 6.18
N SER A 282 22.01 -8.59 4.97
CA SER A 282 21.58 -7.76 3.83
C SER A 282 20.77 -8.62 2.86
N LYS A 283 19.67 -8.06 2.34
CA LYS A 283 18.69 -8.75 1.49
C LYS A 283 18.74 -8.17 0.08
N ILE A 284 18.83 -9.03 -0.93
CA ILE A 284 18.81 -8.64 -2.35
C ILE A 284 17.66 -9.39 -3.02
N ASP A 285 16.65 -8.64 -3.46
CA ASP A 285 15.50 -9.18 -4.19
C ASP A 285 15.87 -9.47 -5.65
N LEU A 286 15.48 -10.66 -6.16
CA LEU A 286 15.85 -11.11 -7.51
C LEU A 286 14.85 -10.71 -8.61
N LEU A 287 13.65 -10.26 -8.24
CA LEU A 287 12.65 -9.76 -9.20
C LEU A 287 12.61 -8.22 -9.21
N PRO A 288 12.42 -7.58 -10.38
CA PRO A 288 12.06 -8.17 -11.68
C PRO A 288 13.24 -8.75 -12.49
N TYR A 289 14.44 -8.78 -11.94
CA TYR A 289 15.67 -8.98 -12.69
C TYR A 289 16.11 -10.46 -12.79
N GLN A 290 15.32 -11.30 -13.45
CA GLN A 290 15.67 -12.72 -13.68
C GLN A 290 17.03 -12.86 -14.41
N ASP A 291 17.41 -11.86 -15.21
CA ASP A 291 18.70 -11.75 -15.92
C ASP A 291 19.87 -11.25 -15.04
N LEU A 292 19.73 -11.23 -13.72
CA LEU A 292 20.84 -10.87 -12.80
C LEU A 292 22.00 -11.87 -12.88
N PHE A 293 21.73 -13.12 -13.26
CA PHE A 293 22.73 -14.18 -13.34
C PHE A 293 22.85 -14.83 -14.73
N SER A 294 22.76 -14.03 -15.81
CA SER A 294 23.25 -14.51 -17.11
C SER A 294 24.76 -14.83 -17.02
N LYS A 295 25.26 -15.78 -17.83
CA LYS A 295 26.62 -16.35 -17.74
C LYS A 295 27.69 -15.30 -17.41
N ASN A 296 28.31 -15.43 -16.23
CA ASN A 296 29.37 -14.58 -15.66
C ASN A 296 28.97 -13.22 -15.06
N LYS A 297 27.69 -12.92 -14.89
CA LYS A 297 27.23 -11.68 -14.27
C LYS A 297 27.32 -11.78 -12.74
N LYS A 298 27.83 -10.71 -12.13
CA LYS A 298 28.00 -10.57 -10.68
C LYS A 298 27.05 -9.51 -10.16
N ILE A 299 26.54 -9.72 -8.95
CA ILE A 299 25.66 -8.77 -8.27
C ILE A 299 26.48 -8.06 -7.19
N ASN A 300 26.50 -6.73 -7.25
CA ASN A 300 27.13 -5.93 -6.20
C ASN A 300 26.26 -5.96 -4.94
N PHE A 301 26.89 -6.10 -3.79
CA PHE A 301 26.24 -5.99 -2.49
C PHE A 301 27.01 -5.02 -1.59
N GLU A 302 26.27 -4.45 -0.65
CA GLU A 302 26.83 -3.69 0.45
C GLU A 302 26.22 -4.22 1.76
N ILE A 303 27.06 -4.34 2.78
CA ILE A 303 26.65 -4.67 4.13
C ILE A 303 27.38 -3.77 5.12
N SER A 304 26.63 -3.21 6.07
CA SER A 304 27.12 -2.23 7.04
C SER A 304 26.40 -2.39 8.39
N ASP A 305 26.73 -1.52 9.35
CA ASP A 305 26.10 -1.50 10.68
C ASP A 305 24.58 -1.31 10.62
N SER A 306 24.04 -0.71 9.54
CA SER A 306 22.59 -0.58 9.35
C SER A 306 21.89 -1.92 9.13
N ASN A 307 22.64 -2.97 8.76
CA ASN A 307 22.12 -4.31 8.52
C ASN A 307 22.18 -5.19 9.77
N SER A 308 22.60 -4.67 10.92
CA SER A 308 22.71 -5.42 12.17
C SER A 308 21.36 -5.90 12.69
N MET A 309 21.29 -7.19 13.04
CA MET A 309 20.07 -7.83 13.54
C MET A 309 19.78 -7.53 15.01
N ILE A 310 20.84 -7.24 15.80
CA ILE A 310 20.74 -7.02 17.25
C ILE A 310 21.13 -5.57 17.55
N LYS A 311 20.28 -4.87 18.30
CA LYS A 311 20.52 -3.50 18.73
C LYS A 311 21.84 -3.40 19.51
N ASN A 312 22.69 -2.45 19.14
CA ASN A 312 24.02 -2.20 19.73
C ASN A 312 25.07 -3.30 19.48
N ARG A 313 24.82 -4.25 18.58
CA ARG A 313 25.80 -5.24 18.11
C ARG A 313 26.07 -5.03 16.62
N ASN A 314 27.05 -4.20 16.33
CA ASN A 314 27.33 -3.65 15.00
C ASN A 314 28.52 -4.35 14.34
N LEU A 315 28.55 -4.41 13.00
CA LEU A 315 29.66 -5.00 12.25
C LEU A 315 30.99 -4.30 12.51
N SER A 316 30.97 -2.99 12.73
CA SER A 316 32.14 -2.16 13.04
C SER A 316 32.85 -2.56 14.33
N GLN A 317 32.16 -3.23 15.26
CA GLN A 317 32.73 -3.69 16.53
C GLN A 317 33.59 -4.95 16.37
N PHE A 318 33.49 -5.66 15.25
CA PHE A 318 34.20 -6.92 15.02
C PHE A 318 35.44 -6.70 14.15
N GLU A 319 36.60 -7.16 14.65
CA GLU A 319 37.86 -7.13 13.91
C GLU A 319 37.86 -8.14 12.74
N VAL A 320 37.30 -9.32 12.98
CA VAL A 320 37.13 -10.41 12.02
C VAL A 320 35.69 -10.87 12.03
N ILE A 321 35.11 -11.06 10.85
CA ILE A 321 33.79 -11.63 10.65
C ILE A 321 33.84 -12.74 9.59
N ARG A 322 32.85 -13.65 9.63
CA ARG A 322 32.60 -14.62 8.56
C ARG A 322 31.46 -14.15 7.70
N LEU A 323 31.72 -13.94 6.42
CA LEU A 323 30.74 -13.50 5.44
C LEU A 323 30.40 -14.64 4.48
N HIS A 324 29.12 -14.88 4.24
CA HIS A 324 28.67 -15.81 3.21
C HIS A 324 27.37 -15.32 2.58
N ALA A 325 27.07 -15.85 1.39
CA ALA A 325 25.82 -15.62 0.69
C ALA A 325 24.97 -16.88 0.73
N LYS A 326 23.64 -16.68 0.78
CA LYS A 326 22.63 -17.71 0.63
C LYS A 326 21.60 -17.25 -0.39
N LEU A 327 21.28 -18.06 -1.39
CA LEU A 327 20.11 -17.87 -2.23
C LEU A 327 19.01 -18.79 -1.71
N SER A 328 17.92 -18.18 -1.24
CA SER A 328 16.74 -18.90 -0.76
C SER A 328 15.62 -18.82 -1.78
N TYR A 329 15.03 -19.96 -2.11
CA TYR A 329 13.87 -20.00 -3.02
C TYR A 329 12.57 -19.61 -2.32
N GLN A 330 12.47 -19.84 -1.00
CA GLN A 330 11.26 -19.60 -0.20
C GLN A 330 11.30 -18.28 0.58
N GLY A 331 12.44 -17.57 0.56
CA GLY A 331 12.61 -16.26 1.19
C GLY A 331 12.90 -16.31 2.69
N SER A 332 13.23 -17.49 3.21
CA SER A 332 13.62 -17.68 4.61
C SER A 332 15.09 -17.34 4.81
N VAL A 333 15.45 -16.73 5.94
CA VAL A 333 16.85 -16.54 6.35
C VAL A 333 17.44 -17.85 6.88
N ILE A 334 16.60 -18.71 7.47
CA ILE A 334 16.99 -20.02 7.99
C ILE A 334 17.32 -20.94 6.81
N PRO A 335 18.40 -21.74 6.86
CA PRO A 335 18.73 -22.70 5.79
C PRO A 335 17.60 -23.68 5.51
N GLU A 336 17.20 -23.79 4.25
CA GLU A 336 16.20 -24.74 3.79
C GLU A 336 16.75 -25.66 2.71
N LEU A 337 16.11 -26.82 2.52
CA LEU A 337 16.50 -27.77 1.49
C LEU A 337 16.36 -27.14 0.10
N GLY A 338 17.40 -27.28 -0.71
CA GLY A 338 17.49 -26.71 -2.05
C GLY A 338 18.10 -25.30 -2.11
N ASP A 339 18.30 -24.62 -0.98
CA ASP A 339 18.98 -23.33 -0.95
C ASP A 339 20.43 -23.45 -1.45
N LEU A 340 20.93 -22.42 -2.14
CA LEU A 340 22.34 -22.35 -2.57
C LEU A 340 23.15 -21.52 -1.58
N PHE A 341 24.39 -21.93 -1.31
CA PHE A 341 25.30 -21.30 -0.37
C PHE A 341 26.66 -21.03 -0.99
N SER A 342 27.31 -19.96 -0.54
CA SER A 342 28.74 -19.75 -0.73
C SER A 342 29.55 -20.37 0.40
N GLU A 343 30.85 -20.52 0.19
CA GLU A 343 31.77 -20.69 1.32
C GLU A 343 31.73 -19.47 2.25
N GLU A 344 32.08 -19.70 3.52
CA GLU A 344 32.33 -18.61 4.47
C GLU A 344 33.71 -18.00 4.20
N VAL A 345 33.75 -16.69 4.01
CA VAL A 345 34.97 -15.91 3.81
C VAL A 345 35.27 -15.12 5.08
N LEU A 346 36.49 -15.24 5.59
CA LEU A 346 36.96 -14.41 6.70
C LEU A 346 37.29 -13.00 6.22
N VAL A 347 36.59 -12.01 6.77
CA VAL A 347 36.72 -10.60 6.40
C VAL A 347 37.31 -9.83 7.58
N LYS A 348 38.50 -9.25 7.38
CA LYS A 348 39.20 -8.45 8.37
C LYS A 348 38.81 -6.97 8.27
N LYS A 349 39.10 -6.19 9.31
CA LYS A 349 38.72 -4.76 9.44
C LYS A 349 39.01 -3.88 8.21
N ASN A 350 40.07 -4.16 7.44
CA ASN A 350 40.50 -3.35 6.30
C ASN A 350 40.09 -3.91 4.92
N THR A 351 39.32 -4.99 4.89
CA THR A 351 38.87 -5.60 3.63
C THR A 351 37.80 -4.72 2.99
N LYS A 352 38.13 -4.12 1.83
CA LYS A 352 37.23 -3.21 1.10
C LYS A 352 36.24 -3.94 0.19
N THR A 353 36.65 -5.08 -0.37
CA THR A 353 35.90 -5.84 -1.37
C THR A 353 35.93 -7.33 -1.06
N VAL A 354 34.79 -8.01 -1.17
CA VAL A 354 34.67 -9.46 -0.93
C VAL A 354 33.91 -10.11 -2.08
N ASN A 355 34.39 -11.27 -2.54
CA ASN A 355 33.72 -12.06 -3.57
C ASN A 355 33.10 -13.30 -2.96
N LEU A 356 31.82 -13.53 -3.22
CA LEU A 356 31.05 -14.67 -2.70
C LEU A 356 30.54 -15.51 -3.87
N SER A 357 31.06 -16.73 -3.99
CA SER A 357 30.65 -17.69 -5.02
C SER A 357 29.63 -18.65 -4.44
N LEU A 358 28.37 -18.56 -4.87
CA LEU A 358 27.34 -19.56 -4.59
C LEU A 358 27.67 -20.84 -5.36
N SER A 359 27.93 -21.93 -4.64
CA SER A 359 28.42 -23.20 -5.21
C SER A 359 27.81 -24.45 -4.59
N LYS A 360 27.41 -24.40 -3.32
CA LYS A 360 26.88 -25.56 -2.59
C LYS A 360 25.36 -25.53 -2.57
N VAL A 361 24.72 -26.66 -2.87
CA VAL A 361 23.27 -26.86 -2.67
C VAL A 361 23.08 -27.50 -1.30
N ASN A 362 22.18 -26.95 -0.48
CA ASN A 362 21.76 -27.59 0.76
C ASN A 362 20.90 -28.81 0.45
N LYS A 363 21.50 -29.98 0.57
CA LYS A 363 20.84 -31.28 0.36
C LYS A 363 20.53 -31.89 1.72
N LYS A 364 19.54 -32.77 1.75
CA LYS A 364 19.27 -33.59 2.94
C LYS A 364 20.50 -34.48 3.15
N ASP A 365 21.09 -34.46 4.35
CA ASP A 365 22.17 -35.39 4.69
C ASP A 365 21.63 -36.80 4.50
N ASN A 366 22.19 -37.53 3.53
CA ASN A 366 22.01 -38.96 3.42
C ASN A 366 22.96 -39.58 4.46
N ASN A 367 22.52 -39.66 5.70
CA ASN A 367 23.07 -40.61 6.67
C ASN A 367 22.45 -41.98 6.44
#